data_AF-A0A526YHY9-F1
#
_entry.id   AF-A0A526YHY9-F1
#
_cell.length_a   1.000
_cell.length_b   1.000
_cell.length_c   1.000
_cell.angle_alpha   90.00
_cell.angle_beta   90.00
_cell.angle_gamma   90.00
#
_symmetry.space_group_name_H-M   'P 1'
#
loop_
_entity.id
_entity.type
_entity.pdbx_description
1 polymer ?
#
loop_
_entity_poly.entity_id
_entity_poly.type
_entity_poly.pdbx_seq_one_letter_code
_entity_poly.pdbx_strand_id
1 'polypeptide(L)' 'PPHDASGHTWHHPDGVLFRITKKGPAAVVGNGYASDMPGFKDILNDEEIRAVLAFIKSTWPERERAYQAEMSRREQEKTQ' A
#
# COMPACT_ATOMS: atom_id res chain seq x y z
N PRO A 1 -5.90 -1.83 9.47
CA PRO A 1 -5.59 -0.61 10.27
C PRO A 1 -6.32 0.59 9.64
N PRO A 2 -6.56 1.69 10.38
CA PRO A 2 -7.03 2.93 9.78
C PRO A 2 -6.11 3.36 8.62
N HIS A 3 -6.72 3.90 7.57
CA HIS A 3 -6.02 4.37 6.36
C HIS A 3 -5.77 5.88 6.38
N ASP A 4 -5.93 6.54 7.53
CA ASP A 4 -5.69 7.96 7.74
C ASP A 4 -4.42 8.19 8.60
N ALA A 5 -4.23 9.42 9.07
CA ALA A 5 -3.10 9.82 9.89
C ALA A 5 -3.01 9.11 11.26
N SER A 6 -4.11 8.55 11.77
CA SER A 6 -4.11 7.76 13.01
C SER A 6 -3.55 6.35 12.80
N GLY A 7 -3.50 5.90 11.55
CA GLY A 7 -2.96 4.60 11.17
C GLY A 7 -1.49 4.65 10.77
N HIS A 8 -1.06 3.58 10.12
CA HIS A 8 0.33 3.39 9.70
C HIS A 8 0.47 3.01 8.22
N THR A 9 -0.59 3.15 7.42
CA THR A 9 -0.56 2.79 5.98
C THR A 9 0.50 3.60 5.22
N TRP A 10 0.67 4.88 5.55
CA TRP A 10 1.64 5.79 4.95
C TRP A 10 3.11 5.43 5.23
N HIS A 11 3.40 4.48 6.13
CA HIS A 11 4.76 3.97 6.33
C HIS A 11 5.25 3.08 5.18
N HIS A 12 4.33 2.56 4.35
CA HIS A 12 4.63 1.55 3.34
C HIS A 12 4.77 2.18 1.95
N PRO A 13 5.78 1.75 1.16
CA PRO A 13 5.97 2.24 -0.19
C PRO A 13 4.89 1.71 -1.14
N ASP A 14 4.76 2.36 -2.31
CA ASP A 14 3.69 2.06 -3.28
C ASP A 14 3.68 0.59 -3.75
N GLY A 15 4.84 -0.03 -3.97
CA GLY A 15 4.92 -1.43 -4.40
C GLY A 15 4.40 -2.40 -3.34
N VAL A 16 4.69 -2.14 -2.07
CA VAL A 16 4.15 -2.90 -0.94
C VAL A 16 2.63 -2.73 -0.85
N LEU A 17 2.13 -1.49 -0.85
CA LEU A 17 0.69 -1.22 -0.77
C LEU A 17 -0.07 -1.85 -1.95
N PHE A 18 0.50 -1.78 -3.15
CA PHE A 18 -0.05 -2.42 -4.35
C PHE A 18 -0.11 -3.94 -4.20
N ARG A 19 0.97 -4.58 -3.76
CA ARG A 19 1.01 -6.04 -3.55
C ARG A 19 0.03 -6.52 -2.49
N ILE A 20 -0.05 -5.81 -1.36
CA ILE A 20 -1.01 -6.12 -0.29
C ILE A 20 -2.44 -6.02 -0.84
N THR A 21 -2.77 -4.97 -1.57
CA THR A 21 -4.11 -4.79 -2.14
C THR A 21 -4.42 -5.85 -3.20
N LYS A 22 -3.48 -6.12 -4.11
CA LYS A 22 -3.68 -7.07 -5.21
C LYS A 22 -3.74 -8.52 -4.72
N LYS A 23 -2.87 -8.92 -3.79
CA LYS A 23 -2.62 -10.33 -3.43
C LYS A 23 -2.93 -10.68 -1.98
N GLY A 24 -3.33 -9.71 -1.16
CA GLY A 24 -3.54 -9.86 0.28
C GLY A 24 -2.24 -9.70 1.08
N PRO A 25 -2.32 -9.43 2.41
CA PRO A 25 -1.15 -9.21 3.27
C PRO A 25 -0.19 -10.41 3.33
N ALA A 26 -0.73 -11.64 3.28
CA ALA A 26 0.06 -12.87 3.32
C ALA A 26 1.11 -12.95 2.20
N ALA A 27 0.84 -12.35 1.04
CA ALA A 27 1.78 -12.31 -0.10
C ALA A 27 2.97 -11.35 0.11
N VAL A 28 2.96 -10.56 1.19
CA VAL A 28 4.05 -9.65 1.55
C VAL A 28 4.73 -10.07 2.84
N VAL A 29 3.96 -10.44 3.87
CA VAL A 29 4.50 -10.85 5.17
C VAL A 29 5.10 -12.25 5.12
N GLY A 30 4.52 -13.16 4.33
CA GLY A 30 4.98 -14.55 4.25
C GLY A 30 4.66 -15.37 5.51
N ASN A 31 5.36 -16.50 5.65
CA ASN A 31 5.31 -17.39 6.83
C ASN A 31 3.91 -17.79 7.31
N GLY A 32 2.95 -17.95 6.38
CA GLY A 32 1.58 -18.32 6.72
C GLY A 32 0.81 -17.26 7.50
N TYR A 33 1.19 -15.97 7.38
CA TYR A 33 0.50 -14.87 8.03
C TYR A 33 -1.01 -14.91 7.78
N ALA A 34 -1.78 -15.06 8.86
CA ALA A 34 -3.24 -15.11 8.81
C ALA A 34 -3.80 -13.68 8.70
N SER A 35 -4.67 -13.46 7.71
CA SER A 35 -5.37 -12.20 7.53
C SER A 35 -6.71 -12.43 6.86
N ASP A 36 -7.74 -11.75 7.35
CA ASP A 36 -9.08 -11.77 6.75
C ASP A 36 -9.18 -10.88 5.50
N MET A 37 -8.15 -10.07 5.21
CA MET A 37 -8.13 -9.23 4.02
C MET A 37 -7.82 -10.08 2.77
N PRO A 38 -8.76 -10.25 1.83
CA PRO A 38 -8.49 -10.95 0.59
C PRO A 38 -7.59 -10.12 -0.33
N GLY A 39 -7.01 -10.77 -1.33
CA GLY A 39 -6.45 -10.06 -2.48
C GLY A 39 -7.54 -9.66 -3.47
N PHE A 40 -7.43 -8.48 -4.06
CA PHE A 40 -8.44 -7.93 -4.96
C PHE A 40 -8.15 -8.15 -6.46
N LYS A 41 -7.12 -8.92 -6.83
CA LYS A 41 -6.71 -9.14 -8.24
C LYS A 41 -7.82 -9.67 -9.16
N ASP A 42 -8.81 -10.37 -8.62
CA ASP A 42 -9.90 -10.99 -9.38
C ASP A 42 -11.14 -10.08 -9.44
N ILE A 43 -11.06 -8.89 -8.82
CA ILE A 43 -12.14 -7.89 -8.71
C ILE A 43 -11.72 -6.56 -9.33
N LEU A 44 -10.46 -6.14 -9.11
CA LEU A 44 -9.90 -4.88 -9.58
C LEU A 44 -8.67 -5.12 -10.45
N ASN A 45 -8.57 -4.36 -11.54
CA ASN A 45 -7.37 -4.31 -12.36
C ASN A 45 -6.28 -3.41 -11.74
N ASP A 46 -5.09 -3.39 -12.36
CA ASP A 46 -3.92 -2.68 -11.82
C ASP A 46 -4.10 -1.16 -11.77
N GLU A 47 -4.82 -0.57 -12.72
CA GLU A 47 -5.12 0.87 -12.75
C GLU A 47 -6.12 1.23 -11.66
N GLU A 48 -7.16 0.40 -11.46
CA GLU A 48 -8.15 0.60 -10.40
C GLU A 48 -7.52 0.51 -9.01
N ILE A 49 -6.63 -0.46 -8.78
CA ILE A 49 -5.88 -0.56 -7.52
C ILE A 49 -5.03 0.70 -7.30
N ARG A 50 -4.34 1.20 -8.33
CA ARG A 50 -3.56 2.44 -8.22
C ARG A 50 -4.47 3.64 -7.96
N ALA A 51 -5.64 3.71 -8.57
CA ALA A 51 -6.60 4.79 -8.37
C ALA A 51 -7.14 4.82 -6.93
N VAL A 52 -7.49 3.65 -6.36
CA VAL A 52 -7.91 3.54 -4.95
C VAL A 52 -6.78 3.97 -4.01
N LEU A 53 -5.55 3.50 -4.25
CA LEU A 53 -4.40 3.91 -3.45
C LEU A 53 -4.14 5.41 -3.57
N ALA A 54 -4.26 5.99 -4.76
CA ALA A 54 -4.12 7.44 -4.96
C ALA A 54 -5.19 8.23 -4.20
N PHE A 55 -6.45 7.76 -4.21
CA PHE A 55 -7.52 8.34 -3.41
C PHE A 55 -7.20 8.28 -1.91
N ILE A 56 -6.78 7.13 -1.37
CA ILE A 56 -6.38 7.01 0.04
C ILE A 56 -5.24 7.99 0.36
N LYS A 57 -4.18 8.01 -0.45
CA LYS A 57 -3.03 8.93 -0.29
C LYS A 57 -3.44 10.41 -0.29
N SER A 58 -4.49 10.75 -1.05
CA SER A 58 -5.00 12.11 -1.14
C SER A 58 -5.67 12.62 0.15
N THR A 59 -6.05 11.71 1.05
CA THR A 59 -6.67 12.06 2.34
C THR A 59 -5.65 12.32 3.45
N TRP A 60 -4.37 11.97 3.22
CA TRP A 60 -3.33 12.15 4.23
C TRP A 60 -2.90 13.62 4.35
N PRO A 61 -2.63 14.10 5.58
CA PRO A 61 -1.95 15.36 5.79
C PRO A 61 -0.56 15.36 5.14
N GLU A 62 0.02 16.56 5.00
CA GLU A 62 1.25 16.78 4.26
C GLU A 62 2.42 15.95 4.79
N ARG A 63 2.57 15.87 6.12
CA ARG A 63 3.65 15.10 6.78
C ARG A 63 3.63 13.63 6.37
N GLU A 64 2.48 12.98 6.47
CA GLU A 64 2.31 11.55 6.17
C GLU A 64 2.50 11.29 4.67
N ARG A 65 1.98 12.19 3.82
CA ARG A 65 2.15 12.11 2.36
C ARG A 65 3.60 12.26 1.94
N ALA A 66 4.34 13.20 2.54
CA ALA A 66 5.76 13.42 2.27
C ALA A 66 6.60 12.21 2.73
N TYR A 67 6.32 11.68 3.92
CA TYR A 67 6.98 10.47 4.40
C TYR A 67 6.75 9.28 3.45
N GLN A 68 5.51 9.07 3.02
CA GLN A 68 5.20 7.96 2.13
C GLN A 68 5.88 8.10 0.77
N ALA A 69 5.93 9.31 0.20
CA ALA A 69 6.62 9.58 -1.05
C ALA A 69 8.12 9.26 -0.96
N GLU A 70 8.76 9.58 0.17
CA GLU A 70 10.16 9.21 0.46
C GLU A 70 10.33 7.68 0.50
N MET A 71 9.41 6.96 1.15
CA MET A 71 9.45 5.50 1.19
C MET A 71 9.32 4.88 -0.20
N SER A 72 8.38 5.38 -1.02
CA SER A 72 8.23 4.96 -2.41
C SER A 72 9.48 5.23 -3.25
N ARG A 73 10.12 6.40 -3.08
CA ARG A 73 11.37 6.71 -3.78
C ARG A 73 12.47 5.71 -3.43
N ARG A 74 12.67 5.43 -2.14
CA ARG A 74 13.67 4.45 -1.67
C ARG A 74 13.41 3.04 -2.19
N GLU A 75 12.15 2.63 -2.34
CA GLU A 75 11.81 1.33 -2.93
C GLU A 75 12.24 1.27 -4.41
N GLN A 76 11.97 2.33 -5.17
CA GLN A 76 12.32 2.41 -6.59
C GLN A 76 13.85 2.43 -6.81
N GLU A 77 14.58 3.12 -5.94
CA GLU A 77 16.05 3.15 -5.96
C GLU A 77 16.66 1.76 -5.71
N LYS A 78 16.06 0.95 -4.82
CA LYS A 78 16.53 -0.41 -4.51
C LYS A 78 16.19 -1.46 -5.57
N THR A 79 15.24 -1.14 -6.46
CA THR A 79 14.75 -2.07 -7.49
C THR A 79 15.43 -1.81 -8.85
N GLN A 80 16.28 -0.78 -8.94
CA GLN A 80 17.21 -0.51 -10.02
C GLN A 80 18.56 -1.20 -9.78
#